data_AF-A0A359DEF5-F1
#
_entry.id   AF-A0A359DEF5-F1
#
_cell.length_a   1.000
_cell.length_b   1.000
_cell.length_c   1.000
_cell.angle_alpha   90.00
_cell.angle_beta   90.00
_cell.angle_gamma   90.00
#
_symmetry.space_group_name_H-M   'P 1'
#
loop_
_entity.id
_entity.type
_entity.pdbx_description
1 polymer ?
#
loop_
_entity_poly.entity_id
_entity_poly.type
_entity_poly.pdbx_seq_one_letter_code
_entity_poly.pdbx_strand_id
1 'polypeptide(L)' 'LSLRSLQRHLADEGSGYESLLSDTRHSLALQHMRDPRCSISEVAYLLGFADTSSFSRAFKRWTGQAPSQYREGLKHG' A
#
# COMPACT_ATOMS: atom_id res chain seq x y z
N LEU A 1 16.18 -16.09 -27.65
CA LEU A 1 15.83 -15.89 -26.22
C LEU A 1 15.70 -17.25 -25.57
N SER A 2 16.44 -17.53 -24.50
CA SER A 2 16.30 -18.80 -23.75
C SER A 2 15.07 -18.73 -22.84
N LEU A 3 14.51 -19.88 -22.46
CA LEU A 3 13.39 -19.97 -21.51
C LEU A 3 13.66 -19.19 -20.20
N ARG A 4 14.91 -19.20 -19.71
CA ARG A 4 15.36 -18.46 -18.52
C ARG A 4 15.37 -16.95 -18.73
N SER A 5 15.72 -16.49 -19.93
CA SER A 5 15.71 -15.06 -20.27
C SER A 5 14.29 -14.52 -20.35
N LEU A 6 13.34 -15.33 -20.88
CA LEU A 6 11.92 -15.00 -20.93
C LEU A 6 11.28 -14.99 -19.54
N GLN A 7 11.55 -16.02 -18.72
CA GLN A 7 11.07 -16.08 -17.34
C GLN A 7 11.55 -14.90 -16.50
N ARG A 8 12.82 -14.50 -16.64
CA ARG A 8 13.34 -13.32 -15.94
C ARG A 8 12.70 -12.03 -16.41
N HIS A 9 12.50 -11.86 -17.72
CA HIS A 9 11.86 -10.65 -18.26
C HIS A 9 10.39 -10.53 -17.79
N LEU A 10 9.64 -11.64 -17.79
CA LEU A 10 8.28 -11.69 -17.26
C LEU A 10 8.22 -11.42 -15.76
N ALA A 11 9.20 -11.90 -14.99
CA ALA A 11 9.31 -11.60 -13.57
C ALA A 11 9.68 -10.13 -13.31
N ASP A 12 10.58 -9.56 -14.13
CA ASP A 12 10.97 -8.15 -14.06
C ASP A 12 9.77 -7.24 -14.37
N GLU A 13 9.03 -7.52 -15.45
CA GLU A 13 7.81 -6.79 -15.80
C GLU A 13 6.73 -6.92 -14.71
N GLY A 14 6.56 -8.13 -14.15
CA GLY A 14 5.66 -8.36 -13.02
C GLY A 14 6.06 -7.57 -11.78
N SER A 15 7.35 -7.54 -11.46
CA SER A 15 7.88 -6.78 -10.32
C SER A 15 7.75 -5.26 -10.49
N GLY A 16 7.89 -4.77 -11.73
CA GLY A 16 7.70 -3.36 -12.06
C GLY A 16 6.26 -2.93 -11.86
N TYR A 17 5.30 -3.74 -12.33
CA TYR A 17 3.88 -3.49 -12.10
C TYR A 17 3.51 -3.54 -10.61
N GLU A 18 3.97 -4.56 -9.88
CA GLU A 18 3.73 -4.67 -8.43
C GLU A 18 4.33 -3.49 -7.65
N SER A 19 5.53 -3.04 -8.00
CA SER A 19 6.15 -1.87 -7.40
C SER A 19 5.34 -0.61 -7.69
N LEU A 20 4.99 -0.36 -8.95
CA LEU A 20 4.21 0.81 -9.34
C LEU A 20 2.84 0.84 -8.64
N LEU A 21 2.18 -0.31 -8.58
CA LEU A 21 0.90 -0.46 -7.88
C LEU A 21 1.07 -0.20 -6.37
N SER A 22 2.13 -0.72 -5.77
CA SER A 22 2.48 -0.49 -4.36
C SER A 22 2.71 1.00 -4.09
N ASP A 23 3.46 1.70 -4.93
CA ASP A 23 3.78 3.12 -4.77
C ASP A 23 2.54 4.00 -4.94
N THR A 24 1.68 3.65 -5.90
CA THR A 24 0.39 4.31 -6.12
C THR A 24 -0.52 4.14 -4.90
N ARG A 25 -0.67 2.90 -4.42
CA ARG A 25 -1.47 2.60 -3.23
C ARG A 25 -0.93 3.30 -1.99
N HIS A 26 0.39 3.35 -1.82
CA HIS A 26 1.03 4.05 -0.71
C HIS A 26 0.69 5.54 -0.73
N SER A 27 0.83 6.20 -1.88
CA SER A 27 0.52 7.62 -2.04
C SER A 27 -0.94 7.94 -1.71
N LEU A 28 -1.88 7.14 -2.23
CA LEU A 28 -3.30 7.29 -1.94
C LEU A 28 -3.63 7.01 -0.47
N ALA A 29 -2.99 6.00 0.14
CA ALA A 29 -3.16 5.71 1.55
C ALA A 29 -2.79 6.93 2.42
N LEU A 30 -1.64 7.55 2.17
CA LEU A 30 -1.23 8.75 2.91
C LEU A 30 -2.23 9.90 2.74
N GLN A 31 -2.78 10.07 1.54
CA GLN A 31 -3.80 11.09 1.28
C GLN A 31 -5.09 10.82 2.07
N HIS A 32 -5.61 9.60 2.03
CA HIS A 32 -6.84 9.24 2.75
C HIS A 32 -6.68 9.27 4.27
N MET A 33 -5.50 8.90 4.78
CA MET A 33 -5.22 8.91 6.23
C MET A 33 -5.26 10.31 6.85
N ARG A 34 -5.21 11.37 6.03
CA ARG A 34 -5.36 12.77 6.47
C ARG A 34 -6.81 13.19 6.69
N ASP A 35 -7.79 12.48 6.11
CA ASP A 35 -9.21 12.76 6.38
C ASP A 35 -9.66 11.97 7.62
N PRO A 36 -9.92 12.64 8.77
CA PRO A 36 -10.32 11.96 9.99
C PRO A 36 -11.69 11.27 9.89
N ARG A 37 -12.51 11.63 8.89
CA ARG A 37 -13.83 11.02 8.65
C ARG A 37 -13.73 9.69 7.91
N CYS A 38 -12.60 9.40 7.27
CA CYS A 38 -12.39 8.14 6.58
C CYS A 38 -11.82 7.09 7.55
N SER A 39 -12.56 6.01 7.78
CA SER A 39 -12.10 4.90 8.63
C SER A 39 -10.97 4.12 7.95
N ILE A 40 -10.09 3.46 8.74
CA ILE A 40 -9.00 2.64 8.18
C ILE A 40 -9.55 1.51 7.30
N SER A 41 -10.71 0.95 7.65
CA SER A 41 -11.41 -0.08 6.87
C SER A 41 -11.87 0.45 5.52
N GLU A 42 -12.40 1.67 5.45
CA GLU A 42 -12.78 2.30 4.18
C GLU A 42 -11.55 2.57 3.31
N VAL A 43 -10.44 3.03 3.90
CA VAL A 43 -9.17 3.18 3.16
C VAL A 43 -8.70 1.84 2.59
N ALA A 44 -8.74 0.77 3.39
CA ALA A 44 -8.36 -0.56 2.92
C ALA A 44 -9.22 -1.02 1.73
N TYR A 45 -10.54 -0.82 1.83
CA TYR A 45 -11.49 -1.14 0.76
C TYR A 45 -11.24 -0.34 -0.52
N LEU A 46 -11.10 1.00 -0.40
CA LEU A 46 -10.88 1.90 -1.54
C LEU A 46 -9.59 1.59 -2.31
N LEU A 47 -8.56 1.11 -1.61
CA LEU A 47 -7.27 0.74 -2.21
C LEU A 47 -7.23 -0.71 -2.73
N GLY A 48 -8.33 -1.45 -2.60
CA GLY A 48 -8.48 -2.82 -3.10
C GLY A 48 -7.72 -3.86 -2.28
N PHE A 49 -7.62 -3.67 -0.95
CA PHE A 49 -7.15 -4.72 -0.05
C PHE A 49 -8.30 -5.66 0.34
N ALA A 50 -8.00 -6.95 0.50
CA ALA A 50 -8.97 -7.95 0.90
C ALA A 50 -9.55 -7.69 2.30
N ASP A 51 -8.74 -7.14 3.21
CA ASP A 51 -9.13 -6.80 4.56
C ASP A 51 -8.22 -5.70 5.15
N THR A 52 -8.66 -5.16 6.29
CA THR A 52 -7.93 -4.16 7.06
C THR A 52 -6.57 -4.65 7.54
N SER A 53 -6.41 -5.95 7.82
CA SER A 53 -5.16 -6.53 8.31
C SER A 53 -4.07 -6.55 7.23
N SER A 54 -4.47 -6.81 5.99
CA SER A 54 -3.61 -6.82 4.80
C SER A 54 -3.19 -5.42 4.43
N PHE A 55 -4.11 -4.45 4.49
CA PHE A 55 -3.77 -3.03 4.39
C PHE A 55 -2.79 -2.62 5.50
N SER A 56 -3.06 -2.97 6.76
CA SER A 56 -2.23 -2.57 7.90
C SER A 56 -0.79 -3.08 7.78
N ARG A 57 -0.60 -4.32 7.27
CA ARG A 57 0.73 -4.88 6.99
C ARG A 57 1.44 -4.11 5.88
N ALA A 58 0.76 -3.83 4.77
CA ALA A 58 1.33 -3.05 3.66
C ALA A 58 1.68 -1.62 4.09
N PHE A 59 0.76 -0.95 4.78
CA PHE A 59 0.95 0.41 5.28
C PHE A 59 2.12 0.51 6.26
N LYS A 60 2.25 -0.44 7.19
CA LYS A 60 3.41 -0.50 8.09
C LYS A 60 4.71 -0.75 7.36
N ARG A 61 4.70 -1.60 6.31
CA ARG A 61 5.88 -1.81 5.46
C ARG A 61 6.31 -0.53 4.75
N TRP A 62 5.37 0.29 4.31
CA TRP A 62 5.66 1.54 3.60
C TRP A 62 6.06 2.68 4.52
N THR A 63 5.41 2.82 5.68
CA THR A 63 5.52 4.01 6.55
C THR A 63 6.28 3.77 7.85
N GLY A 64 6.59 2.52 8.17
CA GLY A 64 7.22 2.11 9.45
C GLY A 64 6.25 1.97 10.63
N GLN A 65 5.00 2.42 10.50
CA GLN A 65 4.04 2.46 11.61
C GLN A 65 2.66 1.92 11.23
N ALA A 66 1.87 1.49 12.22
CA ALA A 66 0.51 1.03 11.97
C ALA A 66 -0.39 2.21 11.55
N PRO A 67 -1.43 2.00 10.72
CA PRO A 67 -2.34 3.08 10.32
C PRO A 67 -2.95 3.84 11.49
N SER A 68 -3.34 3.16 12.56
CA SER A 68 -3.86 3.81 13.77
C SER A 68 -2.85 4.76 14.42
N GLN A 69 -1.60 4.32 14.57
CA GLN A 69 -0.51 5.13 15.13
C GLN A 69 -0.21 6.36 14.27
N TYR A 70 -0.13 6.16 12.95
CA TYR A 70 0.07 7.25 11.99
C TYR A 70 -1.00 8.34 12.15
N ARG A 71 -2.26 7.92 12.29
CA ARG A 71 -3.38 8.85 12.41
C ARG A 71 -3.48 9.54 13.76
N GLU A 72 -3.14 8.86 14.84
CA GLU A 72 -3.02 9.53 16.14
C GLU A 72 -1.92 10.60 16.09
N GLY A 73 -0.79 10.34 15.43
CA GLY A 73 0.25 11.34 15.19
C GLY A 73 -0.23 12.57 14.43
N LEU A 74 -1.14 12.40 13.45
CA LEU A 74 -1.73 13.52 12.70
C LEU A 74 -2.68 14.39 13.54
N LYS A 75 -3.30 13.85 14.60
CA LYS A 75 -4.21 14.61 15.47
C LYS A 75 -3.46 15.49 16.47
N HIS A 76 -2.19 15.19 16.71
CA HIS A 76 -1.35 15.84 17.74
C HIS A 76 -0.32 16.81 17.14
N GLY A 77 -0.45 17.15 15.86
CA GLY A 77 0.43 18.08 15.14
C GLY A 77 -0.30 19.31 14.62
#